data_AF-A0AAV9GAD2-F1
#
_entry.id   AF-A0AAV9GAD2-F1
#
_cell.length_a   1.000
_cell.length_b   1.000
_cell.length_c   1.000
_cell.angle_alpha   90.00
_cell.angle_beta   90.00
_cell.angle_gamma   90.00
#
_symmetry.space_group_name_H-M   'P 1'
#
loop_
_entity.id
_entity.type
_entity.pdbx_description
1 polymer ?
#
loop_
_entity_poly.entity_id
_entity_poly.type
_entity_poly.pdbx_seq_one_letter_code
_entity_poly.pdbx_strand_id
1 'polypeptide(L)'
;MVLGLAPPLLPTWWGTPRPQGLFFFLPISALLVLSVRWVLLPRPLPSIPHNRDAAHRILGDVPELRASTGIRAFMRAQFLRHQSPIVQVFMSPLRYRDFDKSTLTSDSFRGTVLQSFVSYKAEHPVYKHSKELLKDWMTPSFLRSVSAPETHRNILFLIELWTLKMELGGGRPFGAARYFYKVILDVFISVSSDRESPNALIKTETAHLRRSSDPGEYRVDPENPEIPFTFDPLPLPADLEAIVYLVESINPSASPQPPSRSLRRLRRTPPSGCPGDP
;
A
#
# COMPACT_ATOMS: atom_id res chain seq x y z
N MET A 1 84.72 -13.50 -47.29
CA MET A 1 84.49 -12.18 -46.68
C MET A 1 82.98 -11.96 -46.68
N VAL A 2 82.33 -12.12 -45.52
CA VAL A 2 81.14 -11.38 -45.01
C VAL A 2 79.94 -11.27 -45.99
N LEU A 3 78.71 -11.74 -45.78
CA LEU A 3 77.90 -12.02 -44.59
C LEU A 3 76.67 -12.83 -45.09
N GLY A 4 76.42 -14.03 -44.57
CA GLY A 4 75.18 -14.77 -44.87
C GLY A 4 74.06 -14.30 -43.94
N LEU A 5 73.08 -13.55 -44.45
CA LEU A 5 71.91 -13.08 -43.70
C LEU A 5 70.96 -14.27 -43.45
N ALA A 6 70.84 -14.71 -42.19
CA ALA A 6 69.84 -15.69 -41.78
C ALA A 6 68.43 -15.05 -41.78
N PRO A 7 67.39 -15.73 -42.29
CA PRO A 7 66.01 -15.25 -42.18
C PRO A 7 65.49 -15.39 -40.74
N PRO A 8 64.65 -14.47 -40.25
CA PRO A 8 64.11 -14.55 -38.89
C PRO A 8 63.12 -15.70 -38.78
N LEU A 9 63.38 -16.61 -37.84
CA LEU A 9 62.43 -17.62 -37.39
C LEU A 9 61.23 -16.90 -36.75
N LEU A 10 60.16 -16.73 -37.52
CA LEU A 10 58.88 -16.30 -36.97
C LEU A 10 58.39 -17.40 -36.01
N PRO A 11 58.09 -17.06 -34.75
CA PRO A 11 57.62 -18.02 -33.77
C PRO A 11 56.22 -18.50 -34.18
N THR A 12 56.10 -19.77 -34.60
CA THR A 12 54.84 -20.47 -34.88
C THR A 12 54.07 -20.78 -33.60
N TRP A 13 53.61 -19.73 -32.89
CA TRP A 13 52.84 -19.83 -31.65
C TRP A 13 51.34 -19.53 -31.83
N TRP A 14 50.87 -19.43 -33.07
CA TRP A 14 49.43 -19.53 -33.33
C TRP A 14 49.01 -21.00 -33.31
N GLY A 15 49.18 -21.63 -32.15
CA GLY A 15 48.45 -22.83 -31.82
C GLY A 15 46.97 -22.45 -31.78
N THR A 16 46.20 -22.98 -32.72
CA THR A 16 44.74 -22.97 -32.63
C THR A 16 44.36 -23.40 -31.22
N PRO A 17 43.56 -22.63 -30.45
CA PRO A 17 43.15 -23.06 -29.12
C PRO A 17 42.48 -24.42 -29.27
N ARG A 18 43.11 -25.47 -28.73
CA ARG A 18 42.55 -26.83 -28.76
C ARG A 18 41.15 -26.75 -28.14
N PRO A 19 40.09 -27.25 -28.79
CA PRO A 19 38.70 -27.10 -28.31
C PRO A 19 38.42 -27.85 -26.99
N GLN A 20 39.41 -28.56 -26.43
CA GLN A 20 39.28 -29.37 -25.22
C GLN A 20 38.86 -28.57 -23.97
N GLY A 21 39.23 -27.29 -23.87
CA GLY A 21 38.78 -26.44 -22.75
C GLY A 21 37.28 -26.12 -22.79
N LEU A 22 36.72 -25.92 -23.98
CA LEU A 22 35.31 -25.53 -24.17
C LEU A 22 34.33 -26.64 -23.72
N PHE A 23 34.74 -27.90 -23.89
CA PHE A 23 33.96 -29.08 -23.49
C PHE A 23 33.81 -29.23 -21.97
N PHE A 24 34.69 -28.65 -21.15
CA PHE A 24 34.56 -28.68 -19.69
C PHE A 24 33.75 -27.51 -19.14
N PHE A 25 33.83 -26.33 -19.78
CA PHE A 25 33.03 -25.18 -19.35
C PHE A 25 31.53 -25.32 -19.63
N LEU A 26 31.15 -26.00 -20.72
CA LEU A 26 29.76 -26.28 -21.07
C LEU A 26 28.98 -27.10 -20.01
N PRO A 27 29.45 -28.27 -19.54
CA PRO A 27 28.75 -29.04 -18.53
C PRO A 27 28.77 -28.36 -17.17
N ILE A 28 29.86 -27.67 -16.80
CA ILE A 28 29.92 -26.90 -15.55
C ILE A 28 28.91 -25.73 -15.59
N SER A 29 28.82 -25.03 -16.72
CA SER A 29 27.82 -23.98 -16.95
C SER A 29 26.40 -24.53 -16.92
N ALA A 30 26.14 -25.68 -17.56
CA ALA A 30 24.84 -26.33 -17.54
C ALA A 30 24.44 -26.77 -16.12
N LEU A 31 25.37 -27.31 -15.34
CA LEU A 31 25.16 -27.75 -13.95
C LEU A 31 24.95 -26.55 -13.02
N LEU A 32 25.64 -25.44 -13.26
CA LEU A 32 25.39 -24.15 -12.60
C LEU A 32 23.98 -23.63 -12.93
N VAL A 33 23.58 -23.62 -14.20
CA VAL A 33 22.25 -23.16 -14.63
C VAL A 33 21.15 -24.05 -14.05
N LEU A 34 21.35 -25.37 -14.03
CA LEU A 34 20.41 -26.30 -13.42
C LEU A 34 20.33 -26.13 -11.90
N SER A 35 21.46 -25.96 -11.22
CA SER A 35 21.46 -25.76 -9.76
C SER A 35 20.80 -24.43 -9.37
N VAL A 36 21.09 -23.33 -10.09
CA VAL A 36 20.41 -22.05 -9.94
C VAL A 36 18.90 -22.21 -10.19
N ARG A 37 18.51 -22.89 -11.27
CA ARG A 37 17.10 -23.15 -11.58
C ARG A 37 16.41 -23.96 -10.47
N TRP A 38 17.07 -24.96 -9.91
CA TRP A 38 16.53 -25.78 -8.81
C TRP A 38 16.36 -25.02 -7.50
N VAL A 39 17.23 -24.03 -7.23
CA VAL A 39 17.14 -23.16 -6.05
C VAL A 39 16.06 -22.09 -6.23
N LEU A 40 15.87 -21.57 -7.45
CA LEU A 40 14.93 -20.48 -7.76
C LEU A 40 13.51 -20.96 -8.08
N LEU A 41 13.30 -22.25 -8.37
CA LEU A 41 11.97 -22.77 -8.65
C LEU A 41 11.14 -22.88 -7.36
N PRO A 42 9.92 -22.34 -7.35
CA PRO A 42 9.06 -22.47 -6.19
C PRO A 42 8.68 -23.94 -5.99
N ARG A 43 8.84 -24.44 -4.76
CA ARG A 43 8.34 -25.77 -4.39
C ARG A 43 6.89 -25.63 -3.94
N PRO A 44 5.90 -26.15 -4.69
CA PRO A 44 4.50 -26.09 -4.27
C PRO A 44 4.32 -26.85 -2.97
N LEU A 45 3.42 -26.36 -2.12
CA LEU A 45 2.97 -27.09 -0.95
C LEU A 45 2.12 -28.28 -1.42
N PRO A 46 2.30 -29.48 -0.84
CA PRO A 46 1.47 -30.61 -1.20
C PRO A 46 0.00 -30.30 -0.85
N SER A 47 -0.93 -30.82 -1.65
CA SER A 47 -2.41 -30.69 -1.51
C SER A 47 -3.07 -29.35 -1.85
N ILE A 48 -2.33 -28.24 -2.00
CA ILE A 48 -2.94 -26.94 -2.33
C ILE A 48 -2.99 -26.73 -3.86
N PRO A 49 -4.17 -26.42 -4.43
CA PRO A 49 -4.29 -26.09 -5.85
C PRO A 49 -3.41 -24.89 -6.24
N HIS A 50 -2.75 -24.99 -7.39
CA HIS A 50 -1.91 -23.93 -7.93
C HIS A 50 -1.87 -24.01 -9.45
N ASN A 51 -1.43 -22.92 -10.08
CA ASN A 51 -1.19 -22.88 -11.50
C ASN A 51 0.05 -23.72 -11.85
N ARG A 52 -0.15 -24.86 -12.54
CA ARG A 52 0.95 -25.78 -12.89
C ARG A 52 2.02 -25.11 -13.74
N ASP A 53 1.64 -24.17 -14.59
CA ASP A 53 2.59 -23.43 -15.43
C ASP A 53 3.49 -22.50 -14.62
N ALA A 54 2.95 -21.93 -13.54
CA ALA A 54 3.69 -21.02 -12.67
C ALA A 54 4.75 -21.74 -11.83
N ALA A 55 4.52 -23.01 -11.47
CA ALA A 55 5.50 -23.83 -10.76
C ALA A 55 6.80 -24.08 -11.55
N HIS A 56 6.77 -23.90 -12.88
CA HIS A 56 7.92 -24.09 -13.76
C HIS A 56 8.54 -22.79 -14.28
N ARG A 57 8.00 -21.62 -13.88
CA ARG A 57 8.46 -20.29 -14.32
C ARG A 57 9.23 -19.60 -13.19
N ILE A 58 10.36 -18.98 -13.54
CA ILE A 58 11.16 -18.19 -12.58
C ILE A 58 10.36 -17.00 -12.02
N LEU A 59 9.52 -16.38 -12.84
CA LEU A 59 8.64 -15.27 -12.43
C LEU A 59 7.27 -15.73 -11.91
N GLY A 60 7.03 -17.04 -11.81
CA GLY A 60 5.75 -17.59 -11.33
C GLY A 60 4.52 -16.96 -12.01
N ASP A 61 3.63 -16.41 -11.19
CA ASP A 61 2.35 -15.80 -11.58
C ASP A 61 2.45 -14.28 -11.83
N VAL A 62 3.63 -13.66 -11.69
CA VAL A 62 3.83 -12.21 -11.86
C VAL A 62 3.36 -11.69 -13.23
N PRO A 63 3.60 -12.38 -14.37
CA PRO A 63 3.11 -11.92 -15.67
C PRO A 63 1.58 -11.86 -15.74
N GLU A 64 0.89 -12.85 -15.16
CA GLU A 64 -0.57 -12.92 -15.12
C GLU A 64 -1.16 -11.85 -14.20
N LEU A 65 -0.50 -11.59 -13.05
CA LEU A 65 -0.83 -10.46 -12.19
C LEU A 65 -0.71 -9.12 -12.95
N ARG A 66 0.33 -8.92 -13.76
CA ARG A 66 0.53 -7.69 -14.53
C ARG A 66 -0.51 -7.47 -15.62
N ALA A 67 -1.06 -8.54 -16.18
CA ALA A 67 -2.13 -8.48 -17.17
C ALA A 67 -3.51 -8.19 -16.53
N SER A 68 -3.65 -8.40 -15.22
CA SER A 68 -4.89 -8.16 -14.50
C SER A 68 -5.13 -6.68 -14.19
N THR A 69 -6.39 -6.32 -13.92
CA THR A 69 -6.79 -4.97 -13.47
C THR A 69 -6.32 -4.63 -12.05
N GLY A 70 -5.73 -5.60 -11.33
CA GLY A 70 -5.17 -5.42 -10.00
C GLY A 70 -5.12 -6.71 -9.20
N ILE A 71 -4.42 -6.69 -8.06
CA ILE A 71 -4.19 -7.90 -7.26
C ILE A 71 -5.49 -8.58 -6.79
N ARG A 72 -6.53 -7.79 -6.48
CA ARG A 72 -7.85 -8.34 -6.07
C ARG A 72 -8.53 -9.10 -7.20
N ALA A 73 -8.51 -8.54 -8.41
CA ALA A 73 -9.09 -9.19 -9.59
C ALA A 73 -8.31 -10.45 -9.98
N PHE A 74 -6.98 -10.39 -9.92
CA PHE A 74 -6.12 -11.54 -10.12
C PHE A 74 -6.42 -12.66 -9.11
N MET A 75 -6.46 -12.36 -7.80
CA MET A 75 -6.75 -13.37 -6.77
C MET A 75 -8.13 -14.00 -6.96
N ARG A 76 -9.15 -13.19 -7.30
CA ARG A 76 -10.49 -13.69 -7.63
C ARG A 76 -10.43 -14.67 -8.80
N ALA A 77 -9.71 -14.34 -9.87
CA ALA A 77 -9.57 -15.22 -11.02
C ALA A 77 -8.90 -16.56 -10.64
N GLN A 78 -7.89 -16.55 -9.76
CA GLN A 78 -7.25 -17.78 -9.28
C GLN A 78 -8.23 -18.67 -8.49
N PHE A 79 -9.02 -18.11 -7.57
CA PHE A 79 -10.02 -18.87 -6.81
C PHE A 79 -11.09 -19.48 -7.73
N LEU A 80 -11.57 -18.73 -8.72
CA LEU A 80 -12.57 -19.22 -9.68
C LEU A 80 -12.01 -20.33 -10.58
N ARG A 81 -10.77 -20.17 -11.07
CA ARG A 81 -10.11 -21.15 -11.95
C ARG A 81 -9.89 -22.49 -11.27
N HIS A 82 -9.51 -22.47 -10.00
CA HIS A 82 -9.21 -23.68 -9.24
C HIS A 82 -10.41 -24.22 -8.43
N GLN A 83 -11.55 -23.52 -8.44
CA GLN A 83 -12.75 -23.86 -7.69
C GLN A 83 -12.46 -24.21 -6.21
N SER A 84 -11.52 -23.50 -5.61
CA SER A 84 -11.03 -23.74 -4.26
C SER A 84 -10.98 -22.43 -3.48
N PRO A 85 -11.31 -22.41 -2.18
CA PRO A 85 -11.15 -21.24 -1.34
C PRO A 85 -9.68 -20.95 -0.98
N ILE A 86 -8.76 -21.89 -1.25
CA ILE A 86 -7.33 -21.77 -0.99
C ILE A 86 -6.57 -22.13 -2.26
N VAL A 87 -5.74 -21.21 -2.74
CA VAL A 87 -4.91 -21.37 -3.93
C VAL A 87 -3.51 -20.85 -3.63
N GLN A 88 -2.49 -21.56 -4.07
CA GLN A 88 -1.11 -21.15 -3.94
C GLN A 88 -0.66 -20.35 -5.18
N VAL A 89 -0.10 -19.17 -4.93
CA VAL A 89 0.39 -18.25 -5.96
C VAL A 89 1.86 -17.96 -5.74
N PHE A 90 2.62 -17.90 -6.82
CA PHE A 90 4.07 -17.70 -6.81
C PHE A 90 4.42 -16.30 -7.30
N MET A 91 4.64 -15.38 -6.35
CA MET A 91 4.98 -13.97 -6.64
C MET A 91 6.49 -13.67 -6.57
N SER A 92 7.29 -14.58 -6.02
CA SER A 92 8.74 -14.42 -5.85
C SER A 92 9.46 -15.76 -6.01
N PRO A 93 10.68 -15.79 -6.59
CA PRO A 93 11.46 -17.01 -6.76
C PRO A 93 12.08 -17.57 -5.47
N LEU A 94 11.85 -16.95 -4.30
CA LEU A 94 12.50 -17.33 -3.04
C LEU A 94 11.52 -17.97 -2.04
N ARG A 95 12.04 -18.99 -1.33
CA ARG A 95 11.31 -19.80 -0.34
C ARG A 95 10.68 -18.96 0.77
N TYR A 96 9.41 -19.22 1.06
CA TYR A 96 8.76 -18.84 2.31
C TYR A 96 9.01 -19.95 3.33
N ARG A 97 10.12 -19.89 4.07
CA ARG A 97 10.40 -20.89 5.12
C ARG A 97 9.65 -20.57 6.42
N ASP A 98 9.41 -19.29 6.67
CA ASP A 98 8.86 -18.80 7.93
C ASP A 98 7.57 -18.00 7.65
N PHE A 99 6.50 -18.35 8.37
CA PHE A 99 5.23 -17.64 8.33
C PHE A 99 5.34 -16.39 9.22
N ASP A 100 5.79 -15.29 8.62
CA ASP A 100 5.86 -13.98 9.26
C ASP A 100 5.31 -12.91 8.30
N LYS A 101 5.22 -11.67 8.77
CA LYS A 101 4.77 -10.54 7.96
C LYS A 101 5.61 -10.39 6.69
N SER A 102 4.92 -10.01 5.61
CA SER A 102 5.54 -9.68 4.33
C SER A 102 6.56 -8.56 4.51
N THR A 103 7.78 -8.79 4.03
CA THR A 103 8.84 -7.78 4.00
C THR A 103 8.42 -6.57 3.18
N LEU A 104 7.74 -6.78 2.05
CA LEU A 104 7.22 -5.70 1.21
C LEU A 104 6.25 -4.79 1.99
N THR A 105 5.36 -5.39 2.77
CA THR A 105 4.42 -4.62 3.60
C THR A 105 5.18 -3.92 4.74
N SER A 106 6.07 -4.63 5.43
CA SER A 106 6.90 -4.09 6.50
C SER A 106 7.70 -2.86 6.05
N ASP A 107 8.35 -2.94 4.89
CA ASP A 107 9.16 -1.87 4.31
C ASP A 107 8.31 -0.66 3.88
N SER A 108 7.10 -0.92 3.37
CA SER A 108 6.15 0.15 3.00
C SER A 108 5.75 1.00 4.21
N PHE A 109 5.50 0.36 5.36
CA PHE A 109 5.17 1.07 6.60
C PHE A 109 6.40 1.68 7.27
N ARG A 110 7.61 1.12 7.07
CA ARG A 110 8.85 1.61 7.70
C ARG A 110 9.20 3.04 7.30
N GLY A 111 8.89 3.44 6.07
CA GLY A 111 9.16 4.79 5.58
C GLY A 111 8.17 5.85 6.07
N THR A 112 6.94 5.45 6.37
CA THR A 112 5.84 6.38 6.66
C THR A 112 5.53 6.47 8.15
N VAL A 113 5.50 5.34 8.85
CA VAL A 113 5.25 5.28 10.30
C VAL A 113 6.47 4.69 10.97
N LEU A 114 7.37 5.60 11.37
CA LEU A 114 8.60 5.25 12.06
C LEU A 114 8.28 4.47 13.34
N GLN A 115 9.07 3.44 13.61
CA GLN A 115 9.01 2.66 14.85
C GLN A 115 7.64 2.01 15.17
N SER A 116 6.70 1.94 14.21
CA SER A 116 5.43 1.25 14.41
C SER A 116 5.60 -0.27 14.42
N PHE A 117 4.83 -0.96 15.27
CA PHE A 117 4.80 -2.42 15.29
C PHE A 117 4.44 -3.03 13.92
N VAL A 118 3.73 -2.31 13.05
CA VAL A 118 3.37 -2.79 11.70
C VAL A 118 4.63 -2.96 10.84
N SER A 119 5.62 -2.08 11.02
CA SER A 119 6.85 -1.97 10.25
C SER A 119 7.94 -3.01 10.62
N TYR A 120 7.73 -3.81 11.67
CA TYR A 120 8.68 -4.84 12.12
C TYR A 120 8.08 -6.24 12.12
N LYS A 121 8.97 -7.20 11.86
CA LYS A 121 8.76 -8.64 12.01
C LYS A 121 8.53 -9.05 13.46
N ALA A 122 7.86 -10.17 13.67
CA ALA A 122 7.45 -10.62 15.00
C ALA A 122 8.64 -10.88 15.95
N GLU A 123 9.79 -11.28 15.40
CA GLU A 123 11.01 -11.58 16.15
C GLU A 123 11.70 -10.32 16.71
N HIS A 124 11.42 -9.14 16.16
CA HIS A 124 12.13 -7.92 16.52
C HIS A 124 11.68 -7.38 17.89
N PRO A 125 12.58 -6.95 18.79
CA PRO A 125 12.20 -6.48 20.14
C PRO A 125 11.24 -5.28 20.11
N VAL A 126 11.40 -4.36 19.15
CA VAL A 126 10.48 -3.20 18.98
C VAL A 126 9.06 -3.66 18.67
N TYR A 127 8.86 -4.76 17.92
CA TYR A 127 7.51 -5.29 17.68
C TYR A 127 6.82 -5.67 18.98
N LYS A 128 7.53 -6.41 19.85
CA LYS A 128 6.99 -6.85 21.15
C LYS A 128 6.68 -5.65 22.04
N HIS A 129 7.63 -4.72 22.17
CA HIS A 129 7.47 -3.53 23.00
C HIS A 129 6.30 -2.65 22.54
N SER A 130 6.22 -2.30 21.25
CA SER A 130 5.13 -1.48 20.71
C SER A 130 3.76 -2.16 20.83
N LYS A 131 3.68 -3.49 20.69
CA LYS A 131 2.42 -4.21 20.92
C LYS A 131 2.02 -4.28 22.38
N GLU A 132 3.00 -4.35 23.29
CA GLU A 132 2.74 -4.33 24.72
C GLU A 132 2.12 -2.99 25.14
N LEU A 133 2.63 -1.87 24.61
CA LEU A 133 2.06 -0.54 24.83
C LEU A 133 0.62 -0.41 24.31
N LEU A 134 0.30 -1.01 23.17
CA LEU A 134 -1.02 -0.89 22.54
C LEU A 134 -2.06 -1.88 23.10
N LYS A 135 -1.62 -2.91 23.82
CA LYS A 135 -2.48 -4.01 24.27
C LYS A 135 -3.69 -3.52 25.06
N ASP A 136 -3.50 -2.48 25.89
CA ASP A 136 -4.54 -1.98 26.79
C ASP A 136 -5.67 -1.25 26.05
N TRP A 137 -5.38 -0.65 24.88
CA TRP A 137 -6.35 0.07 24.04
C TRP A 137 -7.37 -0.86 23.36
N MET A 138 -7.08 -2.16 23.29
CA MET A 138 -7.97 -3.16 22.70
C MET A 138 -8.67 -4.02 23.76
N THR A 139 -8.54 -3.68 25.05
CA THR A 139 -9.22 -4.42 26.11
C THR A 139 -10.72 -4.16 26.07
N PRO A 140 -11.57 -5.16 26.38
CA PRO A 140 -13.01 -4.96 26.44
C PRO A 140 -13.44 -3.87 27.42
N SER A 141 -12.67 -3.69 28.50
CA SER A 141 -12.89 -2.63 29.49
C SER A 141 -12.74 -1.25 28.84
N PHE A 142 -11.59 -0.98 28.21
CA PHE A 142 -11.31 0.29 27.54
C PHE A 142 -12.30 0.58 26.41
N LEU A 143 -12.61 -0.43 25.59
CA LEU A 143 -13.58 -0.29 24.51
C LEU A 143 -14.96 0.09 25.02
N ARG A 144 -15.39 -0.46 26.16
CA ARG A 144 -16.70 -0.18 26.76
C ARG A 144 -16.74 1.15 27.51
N SER A 145 -15.67 1.50 28.24
CA SER A 145 -15.65 2.66 29.12
C SER A 145 -15.24 3.95 28.42
N VAL A 146 -14.37 3.88 27.41
CA VAL A 146 -13.82 5.07 26.72
C VAL A 146 -14.27 5.12 25.26
N SER A 147 -13.99 4.07 24.48
CA SER A 147 -14.21 4.13 23.03
C SER A 147 -15.70 4.18 22.65
N ALA A 148 -16.55 3.35 23.25
CA ALA A 148 -17.98 3.30 22.96
C ALA A 148 -18.72 4.62 23.23
N PRO A 149 -18.59 5.28 24.41
CA PRO A 149 -19.27 6.54 24.66
C PRO A 149 -18.78 7.68 23.76
N GLU A 150 -17.47 7.78 23.50
CA GLU A 150 -16.92 8.79 22.59
C GLU A 150 -17.39 8.58 21.14
N THR A 151 -17.44 7.32 20.71
CA THR A 151 -17.98 6.96 19.39
C THR A 151 -19.46 7.36 19.29
N HIS A 152 -20.27 7.02 20.29
CA HIS A 152 -21.68 7.38 20.32
C HIS A 152 -21.89 8.90 20.25
N ARG A 153 -21.15 9.67 21.06
CA ARG A 153 -21.21 11.13 21.08
C ARG A 153 -20.87 11.74 19.71
N ASN A 154 -19.79 11.30 19.08
CA ASN A 154 -19.37 11.84 17.78
C ASN A 154 -20.31 11.43 16.63
N ILE A 155 -20.92 10.24 16.71
CA ILE A 155 -21.97 9.84 15.75
C ILE A 155 -23.22 10.72 15.90
N LEU A 156 -23.61 11.11 17.12
CA LEU A 156 -24.72 12.05 17.31
C LEU A 156 -24.43 13.42 16.67
N PHE A 157 -23.20 13.94 16.80
CA PHE A 157 -22.80 15.18 16.11
C PHE A 157 -22.81 15.03 14.58
N LEU A 158 -22.46 13.86 14.06
CA LEU A 158 -22.58 13.57 12.62
C LEU A 158 -24.04 13.61 12.15
N ILE A 159 -24.94 13.00 12.92
CA ILE A 159 -26.38 13.00 12.62
C ILE A 159 -26.90 14.44 12.63
N GLU A 160 -26.52 15.25 13.62
CA GLU A 160 -26.89 16.67 13.69
C GLU A 160 -26.40 17.46 12.46
N LEU A 161 -25.15 17.24 12.03
CA LEU A 161 -24.58 17.85 10.82
C LEU A 161 -25.38 17.44 9.57
N TRP A 162 -25.75 16.17 9.45
CA TRP A 162 -26.54 15.68 8.31
C TRP A 162 -27.95 16.24 8.29
N THR A 163 -28.62 16.31 9.44
CA THR A 163 -29.94 16.93 9.55
C THR A 163 -29.88 18.39 9.09
N LEU A 164 -28.89 19.14 9.56
CA LEU A 164 -28.69 20.53 9.14
C LEU A 164 -28.42 20.64 7.64
N LYS A 165 -27.61 19.74 7.06
CA LYS A 165 -27.37 19.72 5.61
C LYS A 165 -28.60 19.35 4.79
N MET A 166 -29.46 18.46 5.29
CA MET A 166 -30.72 18.14 4.65
C MET A 166 -31.68 19.34 4.65
N GLU A 167 -31.75 20.07 5.77
CA GLU A 167 -32.55 21.29 5.90
C GLU A 167 -32.06 22.38 4.93
N LEU A 168 -30.74 22.64 4.89
CA LEU A 168 -30.15 23.62 3.97
C LEU A 168 -30.26 23.20 2.51
N GLY A 169 -30.12 21.90 2.22
CA GLY A 169 -30.16 21.35 0.87
C GLY A 169 -31.56 21.10 0.31
N GLY A 170 -32.63 21.43 1.06
CA GLY A 170 -34.02 21.28 0.59
C GLY A 170 -34.41 19.86 0.20
N GLY A 171 -33.80 18.84 0.84
CA GLY A 171 -34.06 17.43 0.54
C GLY A 171 -33.26 16.82 -0.62
N ARG A 172 -32.29 17.54 -1.20
CA ARG A 172 -31.38 16.98 -2.22
C ARG A 172 -30.41 15.95 -1.63
N PRO A 173 -30.02 14.92 -2.41
CA PRO A 173 -28.99 13.99 -1.97
C PRO A 173 -27.64 14.72 -1.81
N PHE A 174 -26.79 14.26 -0.90
CA PHE A 174 -25.42 14.78 -0.75
C PHE A 174 -24.43 13.65 -0.45
N GLY A 175 -23.14 13.89 -0.72
CA GLY A 175 -22.11 12.89 -0.51
C GLY A 175 -21.76 12.66 0.96
N ALA A 176 -22.30 11.62 1.58
CA ALA A 176 -22.08 11.30 3.00
C ALA A 176 -20.70 10.67 3.31
N ALA A 177 -20.09 10.00 2.33
CA ALA A 177 -18.89 9.18 2.53
C ALA A 177 -17.72 9.95 3.17
N ARG A 178 -17.53 11.22 2.80
CA ARG A 178 -16.43 12.07 3.27
C ARG A 178 -16.49 12.37 4.77
N TYR A 179 -17.68 12.37 5.37
CA TYR A 179 -17.85 12.71 6.79
C TYR A 179 -17.47 11.55 7.72
N PHE A 180 -17.51 10.31 7.23
CA PHE A 180 -17.04 9.17 8.01
C PHE A 180 -15.57 9.30 8.37
N TYR A 181 -14.72 9.74 7.43
CA TYR A 181 -13.30 9.96 7.72
C TYR A 181 -13.09 11.03 8.81
N LYS A 182 -13.85 12.14 8.74
CA LYS A 182 -13.80 13.22 9.74
C LYS A 182 -14.25 12.74 11.12
N VAL A 183 -15.38 12.05 11.21
CA VAL A 183 -15.91 11.49 12.48
C VAL A 183 -14.96 10.47 13.07
N ILE A 184 -14.44 9.56 12.25
CA ILE A 184 -13.51 8.53 12.73
C ILE A 184 -12.25 9.19 13.29
N LEU A 185 -11.72 10.21 12.60
CA LEU A 185 -10.56 10.97 13.08
C LEU A 185 -10.86 11.71 14.39
N ASP A 186 -12.02 12.37 14.50
CA ASP A 186 -12.47 13.02 15.74
C ASP A 186 -12.59 12.00 16.89
N VAL A 187 -13.15 10.81 16.64
CA VAL A 187 -13.23 9.72 17.62
C VAL A 187 -11.84 9.27 18.05
N PHE A 188 -10.90 9.05 17.12
CA PHE A 188 -9.55 8.64 17.48
C PHE A 188 -8.83 9.70 18.30
N ILE A 189 -8.96 10.98 17.95
CA ILE A 189 -8.36 12.09 18.70
C ILE A 189 -8.99 12.18 20.09
N SER A 190 -10.32 12.12 20.21
CA SER A 190 -11.03 12.13 21.50
C SER A 190 -10.74 10.91 22.38
N VAL A 191 -10.49 9.74 21.80
CA VAL A 191 -10.16 8.52 22.57
C VAL A 191 -8.70 8.50 22.99
N SER A 192 -7.80 9.01 22.14
CA SER A 192 -6.37 9.09 22.43
C SER A 192 -6.00 10.23 23.38
N SER A 193 -6.78 11.30 23.37
CA SER A 193 -6.58 12.50 24.17
C SER A 193 -7.73 12.60 25.17
N ASP A 194 -7.44 12.74 26.45
CA ASP A 194 -8.44 12.93 27.51
C ASP A 194 -9.16 14.31 27.46
N ARG A 195 -9.20 14.94 26.28
CA ARG A 195 -9.76 16.27 26.08
C ARG A 195 -10.71 16.23 24.90
N GLU A 196 -11.93 16.70 25.13
CA GLU A 196 -12.84 17.04 24.06
C GLU A 196 -12.16 18.09 23.16
N SER A 197 -11.86 17.72 21.91
CA SER A 197 -11.19 18.62 20.99
C SER A 197 -12.10 19.83 20.74
N PRO A 198 -11.68 21.06 21.13
CA PRO A 198 -12.45 22.26 20.80
C PRO A 198 -12.55 22.48 19.27
N ASN A 199 -11.67 21.81 18.52
CA ASN A 199 -11.56 21.88 17.06
C ASN A 199 -12.03 20.59 16.37
N ALA A 200 -12.92 19.80 16.99
CA ALA A 200 -13.49 18.61 16.34
C ALA A 200 -14.05 18.99 14.96
N LEU A 201 -13.63 18.29 13.91
CA LEU A 201 -13.87 18.62 12.51
C LEU A 201 -15.37 18.72 12.19
N ILE A 202 -16.17 17.85 12.78
CA ILE A 202 -17.62 17.85 12.57
C ILE A 202 -18.26 19.08 13.24
N LYS A 203 -17.83 19.45 14.44
CA LYS A 203 -18.39 20.60 15.15
C LYS A 203 -18.04 21.92 14.48
N THR A 204 -16.80 22.08 14.03
CA THR A 204 -16.36 23.27 13.31
C THR A 204 -17.12 23.44 12.01
N GLU A 205 -17.37 22.33 11.29
CA GLU A 205 -18.18 22.34 10.07
C GLU A 205 -19.65 22.67 10.36
N THR A 206 -20.26 22.08 11.39
CA THR A 206 -21.63 22.42 11.82
C THR A 206 -21.74 23.91 12.19
N ALA A 207 -20.79 24.43 12.97
CA ALA A 207 -20.77 25.82 13.38
C ALA A 207 -20.56 26.78 12.21
N HIS A 208 -19.71 26.41 11.25
CA HIS A 208 -19.50 27.16 10.01
C HIS A 208 -20.81 27.25 9.22
N LEU A 209 -21.46 26.12 8.96
CA LEU A 209 -22.72 26.10 8.19
C LEU A 209 -23.83 26.89 8.89
N ARG A 210 -23.94 26.80 10.22
CA ARG A 210 -24.89 27.61 10.99
C ARG A 210 -24.63 29.11 10.83
N ARG A 211 -23.37 29.53 10.74
CA ARG A 211 -22.98 30.94 10.60
C ARG A 211 -23.10 31.45 9.17
N SER A 212 -22.79 30.61 8.18
CA SER A 212 -22.85 30.93 6.75
C SER A 212 -24.24 30.67 6.15
N SER A 213 -25.23 30.32 6.95
CA SER A 213 -26.60 30.08 6.48
C SER A 213 -27.29 31.39 6.15
N ASP A 214 -27.12 31.88 4.92
CA ASP A 214 -28.11 32.75 4.28
C ASP A 214 -29.17 31.85 3.62
N PRO A 215 -30.46 31.89 4.04
CA PRO A 215 -31.53 31.04 3.52
C PRO A 215 -31.83 31.20 2.01
N GLY A 216 -31.11 32.09 1.32
CA GLY A 216 -31.24 32.41 -0.10
C GLY A 216 -30.17 31.77 -1.00
N GLU A 217 -28.98 31.48 -0.48
CA GLU A 217 -27.84 30.97 -1.29
C GLU A 217 -27.98 29.47 -1.62
N TYR A 218 -28.64 28.72 -0.73
CA TYR A 218 -28.87 27.28 -0.85
C TYR A 218 -30.24 26.94 -1.48
N ARG A 219 -30.97 27.95 -1.96
CA ARG A 219 -32.32 27.78 -2.52
C ARG A 219 -32.28 27.11 -3.89
N VAL A 220 -32.90 25.93 -3.91
CA VAL A 220 -33.60 25.24 -5.02
C VAL A 220 -33.30 25.80 -6.40
N ASP A 221 -32.47 25.09 -7.16
CA ASP A 221 -32.53 25.13 -8.62
C ASP A 221 -33.71 24.22 -9.02
N PRO A 222 -34.87 24.77 -9.45
CA PRO A 222 -36.09 24.00 -9.65
C PRO A 222 -35.99 23.00 -10.82
N GLU A 223 -34.95 23.09 -11.64
CA GLU A 223 -34.81 22.28 -12.85
C GLU A 223 -34.19 20.90 -12.60
N ASN A 224 -33.56 20.62 -11.45
CA ASN A 224 -32.87 19.33 -11.26
C ASN A 224 -32.75 18.81 -9.81
N PRO A 225 -33.79 18.12 -9.29
CA PRO A 225 -33.83 17.64 -7.91
C PRO A 225 -32.89 16.44 -7.63
N GLU A 226 -32.44 15.71 -8.66
CA GLU A 226 -31.60 14.52 -8.49
C GLU A 226 -30.10 14.83 -8.40
N ILE A 227 -29.66 16.03 -8.77
CA ILE A 227 -28.23 16.38 -8.71
C ILE A 227 -27.81 16.48 -7.24
N PRO A 228 -26.75 15.77 -6.81
CA PRO A 228 -26.25 15.86 -5.45
C PRO A 228 -25.81 17.29 -5.11
N PHE A 229 -26.34 17.85 -4.02
CA PHE A 229 -25.90 19.14 -3.54
C PHE A 229 -24.47 19.02 -2.99
N THR A 230 -23.58 19.90 -3.47
CA THR A 230 -22.17 19.91 -3.06
C THR A 230 -21.95 21.07 -2.12
N PHE A 231 -21.71 20.75 -0.84
CA PHE A 231 -21.24 21.73 0.14
C PHE A 231 -19.75 21.99 -0.06
N ASP A 232 -19.36 23.25 0.03
CA ASP A 232 -17.95 23.63 0.01
C ASP A 232 -17.21 23.00 1.19
N PRO A 233 -16.11 22.28 0.92
CA PRO A 233 -15.36 21.61 1.97
C PRO A 233 -14.61 22.65 2.82
N LEU A 234 -14.81 22.60 4.12
CA LEU A 234 -13.97 23.36 5.04
C LEU A 234 -12.54 22.77 5.03
N PRO A 235 -11.48 23.61 4.90
CA PRO A 235 -10.11 23.13 4.94
C PRO A 235 -9.83 22.43 6.28
N LEU A 236 -9.05 21.36 6.22
CA LEU A 236 -8.57 20.66 7.41
C LEU A 236 -7.51 21.54 8.10
N PRO A 237 -7.42 21.52 9.44
CA PRO A 237 -6.26 22.06 10.14
C PRO A 237 -4.96 21.41 9.62
N ALA A 238 -3.88 22.19 9.55
CA ALA A 238 -2.59 21.75 8.98
C ALA A 238 -2.09 20.41 9.56
N ASP A 239 -2.28 20.18 10.86
CA ASP A 239 -1.86 18.94 11.52
C ASP A 239 -2.63 17.72 11.00
N LEU A 240 -3.94 17.86 10.76
CA LEU A 240 -4.80 16.78 10.26
C LEU A 240 -4.58 16.56 8.76
N GLU A 241 -4.34 17.64 8.01
CA GLU A 241 -3.94 17.55 6.62
C GLU A 241 -2.63 16.78 6.45
N ALA A 242 -1.63 17.04 7.30
CA ALA A 242 -0.37 16.30 7.30
C ALA A 242 -0.58 14.80 7.59
N ILE A 243 -1.48 14.46 8.52
CA ILE A 243 -1.83 13.06 8.81
C ILE A 243 -2.50 12.40 7.60
N VAL A 244 -3.46 13.06 6.96
CA VAL A 244 -4.13 12.55 5.75
C VAL A 244 -3.12 12.34 4.62
N TYR A 245 -2.26 13.33 4.38
CA TYR A 245 -1.17 13.24 3.40
C TYR A 245 -0.25 12.05 3.68
N LEU A 246 0.14 11.86 4.94
CA LEU A 246 0.98 10.75 5.37
C LEU A 246 0.31 9.40 5.09
N VAL A 247 -0.99 9.26 5.40
CA VAL A 247 -1.76 8.04 5.12
C VAL A 247 -1.87 7.78 3.62
N GLU A 248 -2.14 8.81 2.82
CA GLU A 248 -2.25 8.69 1.37
C GLU A 248 -0.92 8.29 0.72
N SER A 249 0.22 8.68 1.32
CA SER A 249 1.55 8.28 0.85
C SER A 249 1.84 6.77 0.94
N ILE A 250 1.10 6.02 1.76
CA ILE A 250 1.26 4.56 1.92
C ILE A 250 0.67 3.80 0.72
N ASN A 251 -0.43 4.31 0.15
CA ASN A 251 -1.12 3.65 -0.97
C ASN A 251 -0.21 3.37 -2.18
N PRO A 252 0.61 4.32 -2.67
CA PRO A 252 1.52 4.06 -3.78
C PRO A 252 2.69 3.12 -3.43
N SER A 253 3.12 3.04 -2.17
CA SER A 253 4.22 2.16 -1.74
C SER A 253 3.77 0.70 -1.58
N ALA A 254 2.51 0.47 -1.18
CA ALA A 254 1.93 -0.87 -1.03
C ALA A 254 1.57 -1.56 -2.36
N SER A 255 1.51 -0.82 -3.48
CA SER A 255 1.25 -1.41 -4.80
C SER A 255 2.52 -2.14 -5.29
N PRO A 256 2.42 -3.39 -5.79
CA PRO A 256 3.55 -4.10 -6.37
C PRO A 256 3.96 -3.46 -7.70
N GLN A 257 4.75 -2.39 -7.65
CA GLN A 257 5.35 -1.76 -8.82
C GLN A 257 6.82 -2.18 -8.91
N PRO A 258 7.36 -2.40 -10.13
CA PRO A 258 8.78 -2.67 -10.28
C PRO A 258 9.62 -1.51 -9.71
N PRO A 259 10.78 -1.79 -9.09
CA PRO A 259 11.55 -0.81 -8.31
C PRO A 259 11.99 0.43 -9.10
N SER A 260 12.08 0.34 -10.43
CA SER A 260 12.44 1.46 -11.30
C SER A 260 11.31 2.49 -11.54
N ARG A 261 10.06 2.12 -11.24
CA ARG A 261 8.88 2.98 -11.41
C ARG A 261 8.42 3.65 -10.11
N SER A 262 8.63 3.02 -8.95
CA SER A 262 8.28 3.60 -7.64
C SER A 262 9.06 4.88 -7.36
N LEU A 263 10.39 4.87 -7.57
CA LEU A 263 11.24 6.06 -7.42
C LEU A 263 10.90 7.18 -8.41
N ARG A 264 10.46 6.81 -9.63
CA ARG A 264 10.06 7.77 -10.66
C ARG A 264 8.69 8.38 -10.39
N ARG A 265 7.79 7.67 -9.69
CA ARG A 265 6.45 8.14 -9.33
C ARG A 265 6.46 9.00 -8.07
N LEU A 266 7.29 8.66 -7.07
CA LEU A 266 7.58 9.52 -5.92
C LEU A 266 8.21 10.87 -6.34
N ARG A 267 8.97 10.90 -7.43
CA ARG A 267 9.46 12.15 -8.06
C ARG A 267 8.41 12.92 -8.86
N ARG A 268 7.26 12.30 -9.17
CA ARG A 268 6.24 12.85 -10.07
C ARG A 268 4.91 13.13 -9.38
N THR A 269 4.74 12.76 -8.11
CA THR A 269 3.68 13.33 -7.28
C THR A 269 4.06 14.80 -7.05
N PRO A 270 3.36 15.78 -7.66
CA PRO A 270 3.57 17.17 -7.28
C PRO A 270 3.25 17.31 -5.79
N PRO A 271 3.96 18.16 -5.04
CA PRO A 271 3.44 18.60 -3.75
C PRO A 271 2.04 19.17 -4.02
N SER A 272 1.01 18.57 -3.43
CA SER A 272 -0.29 19.24 -3.31
C SER A 272 0.00 20.61 -2.73
N GLY A 273 -0.33 21.65 -3.49
CA GLY A 273 0.15 23.00 -3.24
C GLY A 273 -0.17 23.43 -1.82
N CYS A 274 0.87 23.83 -1.08
CA CYS A 274 0.67 24.73 0.05
C CYS A 274 -0.02 25.99 -0.49
N PRO A 275 -1.17 26.41 0.06
CA PRO A 275 -1.66 27.76 -0.17
C PRO A 275 -0.58 28.71 0.34
N GLY A 276 -0.19 29.66 -0.51
CA GLY A 276 0.88 30.60 -0.22
C GLY A 276 0.59 31.43 1.03
N ASP A 277 1.67 31.79 1.70
CA ASP A 277 1.73 32.94 2.59
C ASP A 277 2.58 34.03 1.92
N PRO A 278 2.27 35.32 2.17
CA PRO A 278 2.63 36.48 1.34
C PRO A 278 4.12 36.82 1.24
#